data_AF-A0A968P375-F1
#
_entry.id   AF-A0A968P375-F1
#
_cell.length_a   1.000
_cell.length_b   1.000
_cell.length_c   1.000
_cell.angle_alpha   90.00
_cell.angle_beta   90.00
_cell.angle_gamma   90.00
#
_symmetry.space_group_name_H-M   'P 1'
#
loop_
_entity.id
_entity.type
_entity.pdbx_description
1 polymer ?
#
loop_
_entity_poly.entity_id
_entity_poly.type
_entity_poly.pdbx_seq_one_letter_code
_entity_poly.pdbx_strand_id
1 'polypeptide(L)'
;MQSALQLQQTVFTATNLRRSGYVTGTTLRQNNVIDLGDSGFSVGVAAFVSASYFDDDSLAARANQSNYGAGLTPALEYRINSRLHLRTDSNLFVFQHLRSNSEDWTFKRQAVAQTFSLGLSITRDIYLSPGVQWNPRNPRAERTVTWLSGNVNLF
;
A
#
# COMPACT_ATOMS: atom_id res chain seq x y z
N MET A 1 18.30 -12.87 2.97
CA MET A 1 17.53 -11.62 3.19
C MET A 1 17.50 -10.87 1.88
N GLN A 2 16.31 -10.50 1.41
CA GLN A 2 16.12 -9.71 0.19
C GLN A 2 15.60 -8.32 0.59
N SER A 3 16.10 -7.30 -0.10
CA SER A 3 15.82 -5.90 0.19
C SER A 3 15.60 -5.15 -1.11
N ALA A 4 14.53 -4.36 -1.19
CA ALA A 4 14.18 -3.62 -2.39
C ALA A 4 13.67 -2.22 -2.04
N LEU A 5 14.36 -1.20 -2.53
CA LEU A 5 13.92 0.19 -2.49
C LEU A 5 13.07 0.50 -3.73
N GLN A 6 11.91 1.09 -3.51
CA GLN A 6 10.94 1.42 -4.56
C GLN A 6 10.51 2.89 -4.42
N LEU A 7 10.57 3.62 -5.53
CA LEU A 7 9.89 4.90 -5.69
C LEU A 7 8.60 4.65 -6.49
N GLN A 8 7.46 5.00 -5.90
CA GLN A 8 6.15 4.90 -6.54
C GLN A 8 5.57 6.30 -6.73
N GLN A 9 5.12 6.58 -7.95
CA GLN A 9 4.32 7.76 -8.28
C GLN A 9 2.90 7.31 -8.62
N THR A 10 1.91 7.97 -8.03
CA THR A 10 0.50 7.67 -8.23
C THR A 10 -0.19 8.91 -8.76
N VAL A 11 -0.78 8.82 -9.95
CA VAL A 11 -1.69 9.85 -10.47
C VAL A 11 -3.11 9.43 -10.10
N PHE A 12 -3.82 10.28 -9.37
CA PHE A 12 -5.19 9.98 -8.96
C PHE A 12 -6.14 10.33 -10.09
N THR A 13 -7.04 9.39 -10.44
CA THR A 13 -8.10 9.62 -11.44
C THR A 13 -9.49 9.30 -10.88
N ALA A 14 -9.56 8.64 -9.73
CA ALA A 14 -10.81 8.29 -9.06
C ALA A 14 -11.58 9.55 -8.63
N THR A 15 -12.86 9.65 -9.04
CA THR A 15 -13.67 10.87 -8.86
C THR A 15 -13.79 11.31 -7.41
N ASN A 16 -13.90 10.37 -6.46
CA ASN A 16 -13.96 10.68 -5.03
C ASN A 16 -12.66 11.31 -4.51
N LEU A 17 -11.49 10.85 -4.98
CA LEU A 17 -10.20 11.43 -4.59
C LEU A 17 -9.95 12.76 -5.30
N ARG A 18 -10.32 12.87 -6.58
CA ARG A 18 -10.26 14.14 -7.33
C ARG A 18 -11.17 15.21 -6.74
N ARG A 19 -12.38 14.86 -6.29
CA ARG A 19 -13.30 15.78 -5.57
C ARG A 19 -12.72 16.26 -4.23
N SER A 20 -11.92 15.42 -3.59
CA SER A 20 -11.15 15.81 -2.40
C SER A 20 -9.81 16.49 -2.75
N GLY A 21 -9.61 16.87 -4.02
CA GLY A 21 -8.45 17.62 -4.49
C GLY A 21 -7.17 16.83 -4.67
N TYR A 22 -7.13 15.49 -4.60
CA TYR A 22 -5.88 14.73 -4.79
C TYR A 22 -5.44 14.76 -6.26
N VAL A 23 -4.19 15.11 -6.54
CA VAL A 23 -3.61 15.16 -7.90
C VAL A 23 -2.61 14.02 -8.11
N THR A 24 -1.56 14.00 -7.29
CA THR A 24 -0.50 13.01 -7.35
C THR A 24 -0.02 12.64 -5.95
N GLY A 25 0.57 11.47 -5.81
CA GLY A 25 1.19 11.00 -4.58
C GLY A 25 2.51 10.32 -4.88
N THR A 26 3.51 10.61 -4.05
CA THR A 26 4.82 9.97 -4.10
C THR A 26 4.98 9.09 -2.87
N THR A 27 5.44 7.85 -3.06
CA THR A 27 5.80 6.95 -1.96
C THR A 27 7.20 6.42 -2.18
N LEU A 28 8.04 6.56 -1.15
CA LEU A 28 9.31 5.85 -1.05
C LEU A 28 9.11 4.68 -0.11
N ARG A 29 9.37 3.46 -0.59
CA ARG A 29 9.13 2.22 0.14
C ARG A 29 10.37 1.35 0.15
N GLN A 30 10.74 0.87 1.32
CA GLN A 30 11.80 -0.10 1.53
C GLN A 30 11.17 -1.41 1.97
N ASN A 31 11.22 -2.43 1.11
CA ASN A 31 10.73 -3.77 1.42
C ASN A 31 11.89 -4.65 1.89
N ASN A 32 11.72 -5.36 3.01
CA ASN A 32 12.67 -6.34 3.50
C ASN A 32 11.94 -7.67 3.70
N VAL A 33 12.46 -8.76 3.13
CA VAL A 33 11.88 -10.10 3.19
C VAL A 33 12.95 -11.14 3.51
N ILE A 34 12.58 -12.13 4.32
CA ILE A 34 13.43 -13.26 4.71
C ILE A 34 12.66 -14.55 4.47
N ASP A 35 13.27 -15.46 3.72
CA ASP A 35 12.76 -16.82 3.49
C ASP A 35 13.02 -17.70 4.73
N LEU A 36 12.01 -18.46 5.15
CA LEU A 36 12.06 -19.36 6.30
C LEU A 36 12.53 -20.75 5.87
N GLY A 37 13.81 -20.84 5.49
CA GLY A 37 14.42 -22.07 4.98
C GLY A 37 13.68 -22.59 3.74
N ASP A 38 13.50 -23.91 3.67
CA ASP A 38 12.84 -24.58 2.54
C ASP A 38 11.32 -24.73 2.69
N SER A 39 10.72 -24.11 3.73
CA SER A 39 9.29 -24.25 4.04
C SER A 39 8.35 -23.63 3.00
N GLY A 40 8.88 -22.81 2.09
CA GLY A 40 8.11 -22.01 1.15
C GLY A 40 7.49 -20.75 1.77
N PHE A 41 7.63 -20.53 3.08
CA PHE A 41 7.21 -19.30 3.74
C PHE A 41 8.30 -18.23 3.72
N SER A 42 7.88 -16.98 3.61
CA SER A 42 8.73 -15.81 3.77
C SER A 42 8.03 -14.78 4.64
N VAL A 43 8.77 -14.13 5.52
CA VAL A 43 8.27 -13.03 6.37
C VAL A 43 8.96 -11.75 5.99
N GLY A 44 8.23 -10.64 6.05
CA GLY A 44 8.77 -9.35 5.67
C GLY A 44 8.19 -8.19 6.44
N VAL A 45 8.86 -7.06 6.30
CA VAL A 45 8.35 -5.77 6.73
C VAL A 45 8.70 -4.74 5.67
N ALA A 46 7.72 -3.93 5.30
CA ALA A 46 7.95 -2.78 4.45
C ALA A 46 7.83 -1.50 5.27
N ALA A 47 8.86 -0.66 5.19
CA ALA A 47 8.81 0.71 5.69
C ALA A 47 8.52 1.65 4.53
N PHE A 48 7.73 2.69 4.76
CA PHE A 48 7.48 3.69 3.75
C PHE A 48 7.28 5.08 4.32
N VAL A 49 7.57 6.08 3.49
CA VAL A 49 7.15 7.47 3.64
C VAL A 49 6.42 7.89 2.37
N SER A 50 5.43 8.76 2.51
CA SER A 50 4.58 9.19 1.41
C SER A 50 4.24 10.66 1.54
N ALA A 51 4.08 11.32 0.39
CA ALA A 51 3.60 12.68 0.27
C ALA A 51 2.52 12.74 -0.80
N SER A 52 1.46 13.52 -0.56
CA SER A 52 0.37 13.75 -1.53
C SER A 52 0.27 15.23 -1.87
N TYR A 53 -0.13 15.51 -3.11
CA TYR A 53 -0.24 16.84 -3.68
C TYR A 53 -1.68 17.10 -4.14
N PHE A 54 -2.12 18.34 -4.00
CA PHE A 54 -3.52 18.70 -4.10
C PHE A 54 -3.77 19.93 -4.97
N ASP A 55 -4.95 19.99 -5.60
CA ASP A 55 -5.47 21.15 -6.34
C ASP A 55 -6.67 21.83 -5.65
N ASP A 56 -7.07 21.37 -4.46
CA ASP A 56 -8.05 22.03 -3.58
C ASP A 56 -7.42 22.34 -2.21
N ASP A 57 -7.60 23.57 -1.73
CA ASP A 57 -7.13 24.08 -0.43
C ASP A 57 -8.26 24.62 0.45
N SER A 58 -9.53 24.34 0.11
CA SER A 58 -10.66 24.70 0.96
C SER A 58 -10.54 24.06 2.35
N LEU A 59 -11.00 24.76 3.39
CA LEU A 59 -10.97 24.25 4.77
C LEU A 59 -11.68 22.89 4.91
N ALA A 60 -12.78 22.71 4.18
CA ALA A 60 -13.52 21.46 4.14
C ALA A 60 -12.73 20.31 3.51
N ALA A 61 -11.96 20.58 2.45
CA ALA A 61 -11.12 19.58 1.79
C ALA A 61 -9.94 19.17 2.69
N ARG A 62 -9.29 20.13 3.35
CA ARG A 62 -8.14 19.88 4.24
C ARG A 62 -8.42 18.87 5.36
N ALA A 63 -9.66 18.80 5.84
CA ALA A 63 -10.10 17.82 6.85
C ALA A 63 -10.01 16.35 6.38
N ASN A 64 -10.00 16.12 5.07
CA ASN A 64 -10.00 14.79 4.46
C ASN A 64 -8.74 14.51 3.61
N GLN A 65 -7.77 15.43 3.64
CA GLN A 65 -6.55 15.35 2.85
C GLN A 65 -5.36 15.01 3.74
N SER A 66 -4.66 13.93 3.41
CA SER A 66 -3.42 13.52 4.07
C SER A 66 -2.22 13.99 3.26
N ASN A 67 -1.48 14.99 3.72
CA ASN A 67 -0.33 15.54 2.98
C ASN A 67 0.93 14.67 3.07
N TYR A 68 1.19 14.03 4.21
CA TYR A 68 2.25 13.03 4.33
C TYR A 68 1.88 11.95 5.33
N GLY A 69 2.51 10.80 5.15
CA GLY A 69 2.33 9.66 6.03
C GLY A 69 3.52 8.73 5.98
N ALA A 70 3.68 7.95 7.03
CA ALA A 70 4.74 6.97 7.14
C ALA A 70 4.21 5.72 7.82
N GLY A 71 4.88 4.60 7.61
CA GLY A 71 4.54 3.42 8.39
C GLY A 71 5.35 2.18 8.12
N LEU A 72 5.01 1.16 8.90
CA LEU A 72 5.53 -0.20 8.80
C LEU A 72 4.38 -1.16 8.50
N THR A 73 4.57 -2.00 7.50
CA THR A 73 3.60 -3.03 7.10
C THR A 73 4.26 -4.40 7.16
N PRO A 74 4.05 -5.19 8.23
CA PRO A 74 4.49 -6.58 8.22
C PRO A 74 3.75 -7.38 7.14
N ALA A 75 4.43 -8.37 6.60
CA ALA A 75 3.92 -9.24 5.55
C ALA A 75 4.33 -10.70 5.81
N LEU A 76 3.47 -11.60 5.34
CA LEU A 76 3.73 -13.03 5.25
C LEU A 76 3.45 -13.46 3.81
N GLU A 77 4.35 -14.27 3.26
CA GLU A 77 4.25 -14.83 1.92
C GLU A 77 4.39 -16.35 1.98
N TYR A 78 3.67 -17.06 1.11
CA TYR A 78 3.77 -18.49 0.93
C TYR A 78 3.84 -18.83 -0.56
N ARG A 79 4.93 -19.49 -0.95
CA ARG A 79 5.16 -19.96 -2.31
C ARG A 79 4.50 -21.33 -2.49
N ILE A 80 3.42 -21.36 -3.26
CA ILE A 80 2.71 -22.60 -3.62
C ILE A 80 3.54 -23.39 -4.65
N ASN A 81 4.07 -22.69 -5.66
CA ASN A 81 4.96 -23.27 -6.67
C ASN A 81 5.82 -22.16 -7.32
N SER A 82 6.56 -22.48 -8.38
CA SER A 82 7.44 -21.53 -9.07
C SER A 82 6.72 -20.34 -9.75
N ARG A 83 5.41 -20.40 -9.94
CA ARG A 83 4.60 -19.37 -10.60
C ARG A 83 3.56 -18.72 -9.70
N LEU A 84 3.24 -19.34 -8.56
CA LEU A 84 2.13 -18.97 -7.71
C LEU A 84 2.62 -18.75 -6.28
N HIS A 85 2.35 -17.56 -5.76
CA HIS A 85 2.59 -17.24 -4.35
C HIS A 85 1.40 -16.47 -3.77
N LEU A 86 1.16 -16.66 -2.49
CA LEU A 86 0.17 -15.94 -1.71
C LEU A 86 0.88 -14.98 -0.79
N ARG A 87 0.41 -13.74 -0.73
CA ARG A 87 0.94 -12.73 0.18
C ARG A 87 -0.19 -12.10 0.97
N THR A 88 0.10 -11.83 2.23
CA THR A 88 -0.77 -11.01 3.07
C THR A 88 0.06 -9.99 3.83
N ASP A 89 -0.48 -8.78 3.98
CA ASP A 89 0.16 -7.70 4.71
C ASP A 89 -0.86 -6.87 5.48
N SER A 90 -0.40 -6.19 6.52
CA SER A 90 -1.24 -5.42 7.43
C SER A 90 -0.66 -4.03 7.61
N ASN A 91 -1.48 -2.99 7.56
CA ASN A 91 -1.03 -1.61 7.80
C ASN A 91 -0.97 -1.23 9.30
N LEU A 92 -0.50 -2.14 10.16
CA LEU A 92 -0.61 -2.03 11.63
C LEU A 92 -0.03 -0.73 12.19
N PHE A 93 1.05 -0.24 11.60
CA PHE A 93 1.79 0.92 12.07
C PHE A 93 1.83 2.01 11.00
N VAL A 94 0.68 2.38 10.45
CA VAL A 94 0.57 3.47 9.48
C VAL A 94 -0.02 4.72 10.12
N PHE A 95 0.69 5.82 9.94
CA PHE A 95 0.40 7.13 10.50
C PHE A 95 0.31 8.15 9.37
N GLN A 96 -0.68 9.04 9.47
CA GLN A 96 -0.91 10.09 8.50
C GLN A 96 -1.06 11.43 9.19
N HIS A 97 -0.55 12.48 8.56
CA HIS A 97 -0.82 13.85 8.94
C HIS A 97 -1.95 14.39 8.07
N LEU A 98 -2.99 14.95 8.69
CA LEU A 98 -4.10 15.58 7.97
C LEU A 98 -3.80 17.06 7.79
N ARG A 99 -4.08 17.61 6.60
CA ARG A 99 -3.88 19.03 6.30
C ARG A 99 -4.69 19.97 7.19
N SER A 100 -5.76 19.50 7.82
CA SER A 100 -6.55 20.27 8.78
C SER A 100 -5.87 20.44 10.14
N ASN A 101 -4.86 19.63 10.45
CA ASN A 101 -4.14 19.76 11.71
C ASN A 101 -3.32 21.06 11.67
N SER A 102 -3.39 21.84 12.75
CA SER A 102 -2.62 23.08 12.92
C SER A 102 -1.16 22.84 13.30
N GLU A 103 -0.83 21.61 13.72
CA GLU A 103 0.49 21.20 14.19
C GLU A 103 1.11 20.17 13.25
N ASP A 104 2.25 20.50 12.65
CA ASP A 104 2.90 19.69 11.61
C ASP A 104 3.33 18.29 12.09
N TRP A 105 3.47 18.07 13.40
CA TRP A 105 3.91 16.79 13.98
C TRP A 105 2.78 15.97 14.60
N THR A 106 1.53 16.36 14.39
CA THR A 106 0.37 15.62 14.89
C THR A 106 -0.09 14.58 13.86
N PHE A 107 0.18 13.30 14.17
CA PHE A 107 -0.19 12.18 13.33
C PHE A 107 -1.39 11.41 13.88
N LYS A 108 -2.25 10.99 12.97
CA LYS A 108 -3.35 10.06 13.25
C LYS A 108 -2.97 8.68 12.75
N ARG A 109 -3.13 7.66 13.59
CA ARG A 109 -3.01 6.27 13.13
C ARG A 109 -4.17 5.94 12.19
N GLN A 110 -3.87 5.36 11.04
CA GLN A 110 -4.89 4.86 10.12
C GLN A 110 -5.63 3.67 10.73
N ALA A 111 -6.84 3.42 10.23
CA ALA A 111 -7.56 2.21 10.56
C ALA A 111 -6.79 0.99 10.03
N VAL A 112 -6.75 -0.08 10.84
CA VAL A 112 -6.12 -1.32 10.42
C VAL A 112 -6.87 -1.90 9.23
N ALA A 113 -6.13 -2.24 8.20
CA ALA A 113 -6.51 -2.90 6.99
C ALA A 113 -5.62 -4.13 6.81
N GLN A 114 -6.24 -5.22 6.39
CA GLN A 114 -5.57 -6.43 5.96
C GLN A 114 -5.64 -6.50 4.44
N THR A 115 -4.52 -6.82 3.83
CA THR A 115 -4.40 -7.06 2.40
C THR A 115 -4.11 -8.54 2.17
N PHE A 116 -4.72 -9.11 1.15
CA PHE A 116 -4.39 -10.41 0.62
C PHE A 116 -4.20 -10.29 -0.89
N SER A 117 -3.12 -10.86 -1.41
CA SER A 117 -2.83 -10.87 -2.84
C SER A 117 -2.31 -12.23 -3.31
N LEU A 118 -2.62 -12.55 -4.56
CA LEU A 118 -2.16 -13.73 -5.25
C LEU A 118 -1.18 -13.29 -6.32
N GLY A 119 0.09 -13.66 -6.20
CA GLY A 119 1.09 -13.37 -7.22
C GLY A 119 1.17 -14.49 -8.25
N LEU A 120 1.05 -14.11 -9.52
CA LEU A 120 1.01 -14.98 -10.69
C LEU A 120 2.13 -14.58 -11.67
N SER A 121 3.10 -15.46 -11.87
CA SER A 121 4.10 -15.32 -12.94
C SER A 121 3.50 -15.89 -14.23
N ILE A 122 3.03 -15.02 -15.12
CA ILE A 122 2.44 -15.41 -16.42
C ILE A 122 3.55 -15.87 -17.37
N THR A 123 4.59 -15.07 -17.47
CA THR A 123 5.86 -15.42 -18.12
C THR A 123 7.01 -15.13 -17.15
N ARG A 124 8.26 -15.27 -17.59
CA ARG A 124 9.44 -14.84 -16.80
C ARG A 124 9.41 -13.33 -16.52
N ASP A 125 8.67 -12.57 -17.32
CA ASP A 125 8.84 -11.13 -17.43
C ASP A 125 7.54 -10.38 -17.16
N ILE A 126 6.41 -11.10 -17.13
CA ILE A 126 5.08 -10.56 -16.86
C ILE A 126 4.55 -11.21 -15.58
N TYR A 127 4.31 -10.37 -14.59
CA TYR A 127 3.77 -10.74 -13.29
C TYR A 127 2.45 -10.02 -13.05
N LEU A 128 1.43 -10.76 -12.62
CA LEU A 128 0.14 -10.21 -12.22
C LEU A 128 -0.10 -10.48 -10.73
N SER A 129 -0.79 -9.56 -10.07
CA SER A 129 -1.17 -9.72 -8.68
C SER A 129 -2.55 -9.11 -8.42
N PRO A 130 -3.64 -9.90 -8.55
CA PRO A 130 -4.91 -9.50 -7.97
C PRO A 130 -4.80 -9.46 -6.45
N GLY A 131 -5.49 -8.49 -5.85
CA GLY A 131 -5.52 -8.30 -4.41
C GLY A 131 -6.85 -7.80 -3.90
N VAL A 132 -7.08 -8.04 -2.61
CA VAL A 132 -8.20 -7.55 -1.84
C VAL A 132 -7.71 -6.97 -0.52
N GLN A 133 -8.28 -5.84 -0.12
CA GLN A 133 -7.99 -5.15 1.13
C GLN A 133 -9.30 -4.88 1.85
N TRP A 134 -9.34 -5.16 3.15
CA TRP A 134 -10.51 -4.89 3.98
C TRP A 134 -10.08 -4.42 5.37
N ASN A 135 -11.00 -3.82 6.11
CA ASN A 135 -10.80 -3.51 7.53
C ASN A 135 -11.26 -4.71 8.38
N PRO A 136 -10.38 -5.41 9.12
CA PRO A 136 -10.77 -6.57 9.92
C PRO A 136 -11.82 -6.28 10.99
N ARG A 137 -11.88 -5.04 11.50
CA ARG A 137 -12.88 -4.62 12.50
C ARG A 137 -14.25 -4.30 11.88
N ASN A 138 -14.33 -4.12 10.56
CA ASN A 138 -15.56 -3.81 9.85
C ASN A 138 -15.47 -4.32 8.39
N PRO A 139 -15.63 -5.64 8.16
CA PRO A 139 -15.41 -6.29 6.87
C PRO A 139 -16.60 -6.15 5.90
N ARG A 140 -17.30 -5.01 5.92
CA ARG A 140 -18.42 -4.76 5.00
C ARG A 140 -17.91 -4.58 3.57
N ALA A 141 -18.68 -5.06 2.59
CA ALA A 141 -18.33 -4.99 1.18
C ALA A 141 -18.03 -3.56 0.70
N GLU A 142 -18.80 -2.57 1.17
CA GLU A 142 -18.60 -1.13 0.87
C GLU A 142 -17.24 -0.55 1.36
N ARG A 143 -16.52 -1.27 2.24
CA ARG A 143 -15.22 -0.90 2.79
C ARG A 143 -14.11 -1.86 2.36
N THR A 144 -14.40 -2.71 1.40
CA THR A 144 -13.46 -3.67 0.82
C THR A 144 -13.06 -3.16 -0.56
N VAL A 145 -11.76 -3.16 -0.83
CA VAL A 145 -11.19 -2.71 -2.10
C VAL A 145 -10.54 -3.90 -2.77
N THR A 146 -10.74 -4.04 -4.08
CA THR A 146 -10.06 -5.04 -4.91
C THR A 146 -9.28 -4.35 -6.01
N TRP A 147 -8.13 -4.90 -6.40
CA TRP A 147 -7.32 -4.37 -7.48
C TRP A 147 -6.60 -5.48 -8.24
N LEU A 148 -6.02 -5.10 -9.37
CA LEU A 148 -5.08 -5.91 -10.14
C LEU A 148 -3.81 -5.09 -10.34
N SER A 149 -2.67 -5.63 -9.93
CA SER A 149 -1.35 -5.07 -10.21
C SER A 149 -0.67 -5.89 -11.31
N GLY A 150 0.07 -5.23 -12.19
CA GLY A 150 0.85 -5.86 -13.24
C GLY A 150 2.26 -5.28 -13.26
N ASN A 151 3.27 -6.14 -13.33
CA ASN A 151 4.67 -5.75 -13.50
C ASN A 151 5.19 -6.39 -14.78
N VAL A 152 5.80 -5.56 -15.62
CA VAL A 152 6.46 -5.99 -16.86
C VAL A 152 7.91 -5.60 -16.77
N ASN A 153 8.80 -6.58 -16.81
CA ASN A 153 10.24 -6.35 -16.86
C ASN A 153 10.64 -6.12 -18.32
N LEU A 154 11.26 -4.96 -18.59
CA LEU A 154 11.81 -4.60 -19.90
C LEU A 154 13.33 -4.78 -19.82
N PHE A 155 13.86 -5.79 -20.50
CA PHE A 155 15.29 -6.05 -20.66
C PHE A 155 15.67 -5.98 -22.14
#